data_AF-A0A3N5F0F8-F1
#
_entry.id   AF-A0A3N5F0F8-F1
#
_cell.length_a   1.000
_cell.length_b   1.000
_cell.length_c   1.000
_cell.angle_alpha   90.00
_cell.angle_beta   90.00
_cell.angle_gamma   90.00
#
_symmetry.space_group_name_H-M   'P 1'
#
loop_
_entity.id
_entity.type
_entity.pdbx_description
1 polymer ?
#
loop_
_entity_poly.entity_id
_entity_poly.type
_entity_poly.pdbx_seq_one_letter_code
_entity_poly.pdbx_strand_id
1 'polypeptide(L)'
;MNQVSDGELKKVIADFLEMGHVENIIAMFRREPLYYNWVGEILDDERFSVRLGISVLFEELKRLQPERLVLAIPSLTRVLTHESSLLRGEAVGLLGIIGTHEAIELVQAMRGDPNPQVREMVEMILEDYP
;
A
#
# COMPACT_ATOMS: atom_id res chain seq x y z
N MET A 1 -23.52 -2.32 22.80
CA MET A 1 -22.15 -2.57 22.30
C MET A 1 -21.83 -1.45 21.34
N ASN A 2 -20.83 -0.61 21.65
CA ASN A 2 -20.36 0.38 20.68
C ASN A 2 -19.64 -0.38 19.58
N GLN A 3 -20.16 -0.31 18.35
CA GLN A 3 -19.41 -0.75 17.18
C GLN A 3 -18.25 0.24 17.03
N VAL A 4 -17.02 -0.30 16.96
CA VAL A 4 -15.84 0.50 16.62
C VAL A 4 -16.02 0.98 15.18
N SER A 5 -15.81 2.28 14.95
CA SER A 5 -15.94 2.87 13.62
C SER A 5 -14.75 2.54 12.71
N ASP A 6 -14.95 2.61 11.40
CA ASP A 6 -13.88 2.41 10.41
C ASP A 6 -12.72 3.39 10.62
N GLY A 7 -13.02 4.63 11.02
CA GLY A 7 -12.00 5.65 11.33
C GLY A 7 -11.13 5.26 12.53
N GLU A 8 -11.75 4.74 13.59
CA GLU A 8 -11.03 4.25 14.76
C GLU A 8 -10.17 3.02 14.43
N LEU A 9 -10.68 2.08 13.61
CA LEU A 9 -9.90 0.93 13.18
C LEU A 9 -8.71 1.31 12.31
N LYS A 10 -8.89 2.23 11.36
CA LYS A 10 -7.78 2.77 10.55
C LYS A 10 -6.69 3.39 11.42
N LYS A 11 -7.10 4.17 12.43
CA LYS A 11 -6.18 4.75 13.40
C LYS A 11 -5.43 3.68 14.22
N VAL A 12 -6.13 2.66 14.71
CA VAL A 12 -5.50 1.54 15.43
C VAL A 12 -4.47 0.83 14.55
N ILE A 13 -4.80 0.59 13.29
CA ILE A 13 -3.86 -0.02 12.33
C ILE A 13 -2.62 0.86 12.19
N ALA A 14 -2.80 2.16 11.93
CA ALA A 14 -1.69 3.10 11.77
C ALA A 14 -0.80 3.17 13.03
N ASP A 15 -1.40 3.28 14.21
CA ASP A 15 -0.66 3.36 15.48
C ASP A 15 0.18 2.09 15.73
N PHE A 16 -0.34 0.91 15.39
CA PHE A 16 0.41 -0.33 15.52
C PHE A 16 1.54 -0.45 14.49
N LEU A 17 1.34 0.05 13.27
CA LEU A 17 2.39 0.12 12.25
C LEU A 17 3.52 1.06 12.70
N GLU A 18 3.18 2.22 13.27
CA GLU A 18 4.14 3.16 13.85
C GLU A 18 4.99 2.51 14.95
N MET A 19 4.36 1.69 15.82
CA MET A 19 5.05 0.96 16.89
C MET A 19 5.87 -0.25 16.39
N GLY A 20 5.87 -0.54 15.09
CA GLY A 20 6.53 -1.71 14.51
C GLY A 20 5.82 -3.04 14.79
N HIS A 21 4.58 -3.01 15.26
CA HIS A 21 3.78 -4.19 15.57
C HIS A 21 3.07 -4.78 14.33
N VAL A 22 3.84 -4.96 13.25
CA VAL A 22 3.32 -5.41 11.94
C VAL A 22 2.66 -6.79 12.04
N GLU A 23 3.15 -7.69 12.89
CA GLU A 23 2.58 -9.03 13.11
C GLU A 23 1.09 -9.00 13.52
N ASN A 24 0.71 -8.04 14.36
CA ASN A 24 -0.68 -7.86 14.77
C ASN A 24 -1.55 -7.42 13.60
N ILE A 25 -1.02 -6.55 12.73
CA ILE A 25 -1.72 -6.06 11.56
C ILE A 25 -1.83 -7.13 10.48
N ILE A 26 -0.80 -7.98 10.32
CA ILE A 26 -0.88 -9.18 9.48
C ILE A 26 -2.04 -10.07 9.96
N ALA A 27 -2.16 -10.32 11.26
CA ALA A 27 -3.25 -11.13 11.81
C ALA A 27 -4.63 -10.51 11.53
N MET A 28 -4.74 -9.18 11.57
CA MET A 28 -5.95 -8.45 11.21
C MET A 28 -6.31 -8.60 9.72
N PHE A 29 -5.38 -8.30 8.81
CA PHE A 29 -5.59 -8.37 7.35
C PHE A 29 -5.88 -9.80 6.86
N ARG A 30 -5.34 -10.82 7.52
CA ARG A 30 -5.67 -12.23 7.23
C ARG A 30 -7.12 -12.58 7.54
N ARG A 31 -7.75 -11.89 8.48
CA ARG A 31 -9.12 -12.16 8.91
C ARG A 31 -10.14 -11.32 8.17
N GLU A 32 -9.82 -10.04 7.92
CA GLU A 32 -10.77 -9.08 7.38
C GLU A 32 -10.29 -8.49 6.05
N PRO A 33 -10.81 -8.98 4.91
CA PRO A 33 -10.48 -8.47 3.58
C PRO A 33 -10.85 -6.99 3.36
N LEU A 34 -11.78 -6.42 4.12
CA LEU A 34 -12.15 -5.01 4.01
C LEU A 34 -10.94 -4.07 4.19
N TYR A 35 -9.99 -4.43 5.04
CA TYR A 35 -8.86 -3.57 5.40
C TYR A 35 -7.94 -3.25 4.22
N TYR A 36 -7.91 -4.09 3.19
CA TYR A 36 -7.19 -3.80 1.95
C TYR A 36 -7.72 -2.55 1.24
N ASN A 37 -9.03 -2.27 1.33
CA ASN A 37 -9.63 -1.08 0.74
C ASN A 37 -9.20 0.23 1.42
N TRP A 38 -8.64 0.15 2.63
CA TRP A 38 -8.17 1.31 3.39
C TRP A 38 -6.69 1.60 3.19
N VAL A 39 -5.95 0.74 2.49
CA VAL A 39 -4.48 0.86 2.39
C VAL A 39 -4.06 2.21 1.84
N GLY A 40 -4.74 2.74 0.81
CA GLY A 40 -4.44 4.05 0.28
C GLY A 40 -4.69 5.20 1.27
N GLU A 41 -5.73 5.08 2.11
CA GLU A 41 -6.02 6.07 3.16
C GLU A 41 -5.01 5.99 4.32
N ILE A 42 -4.57 4.78 4.70
CA ILE A 42 -3.55 4.60 5.75
C ILE A 42 -2.17 5.04 5.21
N LEU A 43 -1.92 4.92 3.91
CA LEU A 43 -0.68 5.38 3.28
C LEU A 43 -0.57 6.91 3.25
N ASP A 44 -1.69 7.63 3.27
CA ASP A 44 -1.75 9.10 3.39
C ASP A 44 -1.48 9.60 4.83
N ASP A 45 -1.03 8.71 5.73
CA ASP A 45 -0.59 9.12 7.07
C ASP A 45 0.71 9.93 7.00
N GLU A 46 0.75 11.04 7.75
CA GLU A 46 1.90 11.95 7.79
C GLU A 46 3.17 11.28 8.35
N ARG A 47 3.00 10.27 9.21
CA ARG A 47 4.09 9.57 9.88
C ARG A 47 4.80 8.62 8.91
N PHE A 48 6.08 8.88 8.67
CA PHE A 48 6.91 8.02 7.83
C PHE A 48 6.95 6.57 8.31
N SER A 49 6.96 6.34 9.63
CA SER A 49 6.95 5.00 10.24
C SER A 49 5.71 4.19 9.86
N VAL A 50 4.54 4.83 9.76
CA VAL A 50 3.30 4.18 9.32
C VAL A 50 3.44 3.71 7.87
N ARG A 51 3.88 4.60 6.98
CA ARG A 51 4.05 4.29 5.55
C ARG A 51 5.05 3.17 5.33
N LEU A 52 6.21 3.23 5.99
CA LEU A 52 7.19 2.14 5.98
C LEU A 52 6.59 0.84 6.52
N GLY A 53 5.79 0.92 7.58
CA GLY A 53 5.08 -0.21 8.15
C GLY A 53 4.11 -0.88 7.17
N ILE A 54 3.44 -0.12 6.29
CA ILE A 54 2.59 -0.67 5.22
C ILE A 54 3.43 -1.44 4.21
N SER A 55 4.59 -0.91 3.80
CA SER A 55 5.49 -1.61 2.88
C SER A 55 5.97 -2.94 3.46
N VAL A 56 6.39 -2.95 4.74
CA VAL A 56 6.77 -4.18 5.45
C VAL A 56 5.57 -5.14 5.56
N LEU A 57 4.39 -4.63 5.92
CA LEU A 57 3.16 -5.42 5.99
C LEU A 57 2.89 -6.13 4.66
N PHE A 58 3.01 -5.43 3.53
CA PHE A 58 2.75 -5.99 2.20
C PHE A 58 3.78 -7.05 1.79
N GLU A 59 5.06 -6.86 2.10
CA GLU A 59 6.09 -7.88 1.88
C GLU A 59 5.83 -9.18 2.66
N GLU A 60 5.38 -9.05 3.91
CA GLU A 60 4.99 -10.22 4.72
C GLU A 60 3.72 -10.89 4.18
N LEU A 61 2.70 -10.09 3.84
CA LEU A 61 1.44 -10.61 3.30
C LEU A 61 1.62 -11.26 1.92
N LYS A 62 2.56 -10.79 1.10
CA LYS A 62 2.93 -11.42 -0.17
C LYS A 62 3.41 -12.86 0.02
N ARG A 63 4.13 -13.14 1.11
CA ARG A 63 4.60 -14.50 1.43
C ARG A 63 3.51 -15.38 2.02
N LEU A 64 2.52 -14.78 2.69
CA LEU A 64 1.49 -15.51 3.45
C LEU A 64 0.19 -15.74 2.68
N GLN A 65 -0.26 -14.78 1.88
CA GLN A 65 -1.54 -14.78 1.13
C GLN A 65 -1.48 -13.83 -0.08
N PRO A 66 -0.59 -14.08 -1.06
CA PRO A 66 -0.36 -13.18 -2.21
C PRO A 66 -1.64 -12.89 -2.99
N GLU A 67 -2.55 -13.86 -3.11
CA GLU A 67 -3.82 -13.75 -3.83
C GLU A 67 -4.76 -12.67 -3.27
N ARG A 68 -4.59 -12.26 -2.01
CA ARG A 68 -5.43 -11.22 -1.39
C ARG A 68 -4.90 -9.81 -1.59
N LEU A 69 -3.64 -9.65 -1.99
CA LEU A 69 -3.04 -8.33 -2.14
C LEU A 69 -3.72 -7.48 -3.22
N VAL A 70 -4.29 -8.13 -4.25
CA VAL A 70 -5.06 -7.49 -5.33
C VAL A 70 -6.21 -6.63 -4.80
N LEU A 71 -6.75 -6.94 -3.63
CA LEU A 71 -7.84 -6.18 -3.02
C LEU A 71 -7.46 -4.73 -2.66
N ALA A 72 -6.16 -4.43 -2.55
CA ALA A 72 -5.69 -3.07 -2.28
C ALA A 72 -5.61 -2.18 -3.54
N ILE A 73 -5.65 -2.77 -4.74
CA ILE A 73 -5.45 -2.04 -6.00
C ILE A 73 -6.42 -0.86 -6.15
N PRO A 74 -7.74 -0.98 -5.90
CA PRO A 74 -8.66 0.15 -6.03
C PRO A 74 -8.32 1.32 -5.10
N SER A 75 -7.80 1.03 -3.91
CA SER A 75 -7.38 2.03 -2.93
C SER A 75 -6.09 2.72 -3.37
N LEU A 76 -5.09 1.95 -3.77
CA LEU A 76 -3.79 2.45 -4.24
C LEU A 76 -3.90 3.25 -5.54
N THR A 77 -4.81 2.86 -6.44
CA THR A 77 -5.08 3.59 -7.69
C THR A 77 -5.48 5.04 -7.43
N ARG A 78 -6.23 5.31 -6.36
CA ARG A 78 -6.59 6.69 -5.98
C ARG A 78 -5.35 7.49 -5.57
N VAL A 79 -4.42 6.85 -4.85
CA VAL A 79 -3.16 7.48 -4.40
C VAL A 79 -2.24 7.84 -5.57
N LEU A 80 -2.31 7.14 -6.70
CA LEU A 80 -1.55 7.49 -7.91
C LEU A 80 -1.88 8.89 -8.46
N THR A 81 -3.00 9.49 -8.07
CA THR A 81 -3.37 10.86 -8.44
C THR A 81 -3.12 11.89 -7.34
N HIS A 82 -2.47 11.49 -6.24
CA HIS A 82 -2.23 12.36 -5.10
C HIS A 82 -1.27 13.50 -5.44
N GLU A 83 -1.46 14.69 -4.83
CA GLU A 83 -0.61 15.87 -5.09
C GLU A 83 0.86 15.63 -4.68
N SER A 84 1.05 14.97 -3.54
CA SER A 84 2.36 14.55 -3.03
C SER A 84 2.97 13.46 -3.92
N SER A 85 4.07 13.80 -4.58
CA SER A 85 4.85 12.83 -5.36
C SER A 85 5.42 11.70 -4.50
N LEU A 86 5.68 11.95 -3.21
CA LEU A 86 6.10 10.93 -2.28
C LEU A 86 5.06 9.81 -2.19
N LEU A 87 3.78 10.18 -1.97
CA LEU A 87 2.70 9.19 -1.83
C LEU A 87 2.42 8.44 -3.14
N ARG A 88 2.53 9.12 -4.29
CA ARG A 88 2.48 8.44 -5.59
C ARG A 88 3.59 7.39 -5.72
N GLY A 89 4.81 7.73 -5.31
CA GLY A 89 5.95 6.80 -5.30
C GLY A 89 5.74 5.61 -4.37
N GLU A 90 5.23 5.82 -3.15
CA GLU A 90 4.91 4.73 -2.21
C GLU A 90 3.81 3.82 -2.76
N ALA A 91 2.77 4.38 -3.40
CA ALA A 91 1.72 3.60 -4.03
C ALA A 91 2.23 2.77 -5.20
N VAL A 92 3.12 3.33 -6.04
CA VAL A 92 3.85 2.60 -7.08
C VAL A 92 4.64 1.45 -6.48
N GLY A 93 5.38 1.68 -5.39
CA GLY A 93 6.11 0.64 -4.65
C GLY A 93 5.21 -0.50 -4.21
N LEU A 94 4.09 -0.20 -3.56
CA LEU A 94 3.13 -1.22 -3.12
C LEU A 94 2.52 -2.00 -4.30
N LEU A 95 2.18 -1.33 -5.40
CA LEU A 95 1.70 -2.00 -6.63
C LEU A 95 2.76 -2.95 -7.20
N GLY A 96 4.04 -2.58 -7.15
CA GLY A 96 5.16 -3.46 -7.51
C GLY A 96 5.26 -4.71 -6.62
N ILE A 97 5.01 -4.56 -5.30
CA ILE A 97 4.94 -5.71 -4.38
C ILE A 97 3.77 -6.62 -4.76
N ILE A 98 2.58 -6.05 -5.07
CA ILE A 98 1.40 -6.81 -5.50
C ILE A 98 1.69 -7.63 -6.76
N GLY A 99 2.33 -7.02 -7.77
CA GLY A 99 2.91 -7.75 -8.91
C GLY A 99 1.93 -8.47 -9.84
N THR A 100 0.63 -8.31 -9.65
CA THR A 100 -0.38 -8.82 -10.60
C THR A 100 -0.35 -8.02 -11.90
N HIS A 101 -0.85 -8.59 -13.00
CA HIS A 101 -0.91 -7.91 -14.30
C HIS A 101 -1.56 -6.51 -14.20
N GLU A 102 -2.72 -6.40 -13.54
CA GLU A 102 -3.40 -5.12 -13.30
C GLU A 102 -2.53 -4.11 -12.54
N ALA A 103 -1.85 -4.55 -11.47
CA ALA A 103 -0.96 -3.70 -10.69
C ALA A 103 0.22 -3.19 -11.53
N ILE A 104 0.79 -4.03 -12.40
CA ILE A 104 1.91 -3.66 -13.27
C ILE A 104 1.46 -2.72 -14.39
N GLU A 105 0.27 -2.88 -14.95
CA GLU A 105 -0.29 -1.90 -15.90
C GLU A 105 -0.43 -0.50 -15.27
N LEU A 106 -0.83 -0.43 -14.00
CA LEU A 106 -0.89 0.82 -13.25
C LEU A 106 0.50 1.43 -13.01
N VAL A 107 1.51 0.59 -12.68
CA VAL A 107 2.91 1.05 -12.56
C VAL A 107 3.42 1.61 -13.90
N GLN A 108 3.13 0.92 -15.02
CA GLN A 108 3.51 1.40 -16.35
C GLN A 108 2.88 2.75 -16.71
N ALA A 109 1.62 2.97 -16.32
CA ALA A 109 0.94 4.25 -16.53
C ALA A 109 1.64 5.44 -15.84
N MET A 110 2.45 5.17 -14.80
CA MET A 110 3.19 6.19 -14.05
C MET A 110 4.55 6.56 -14.66
N ARG A 111 4.98 5.94 -15.79
CA ARG A 111 6.24 6.30 -16.48
C ARG A 111 6.34 7.79 -16.88
N GLY A 112 5.18 8.45 -17.04
CA GLY A 112 5.08 9.87 -17.36
C GLY A 112 4.97 10.82 -16.17
N ASP A 113 5.13 10.35 -14.93
CA ASP A 113 4.97 11.19 -13.74
C ASP A 113 5.88 12.43 -13.80
N PRO A 114 5.41 13.63 -13.42
CA PRO A 114 6.24 14.83 -13.43
C PRO A 114 7.46 14.73 -12.49
N ASN A 115 7.36 13.97 -11.41
CA ASN A 115 8.45 13.81 -10.45
C ASN A 115 9.46 12.74 -10.93
N PRO A 116 10.76 13.06 -11.02
CA PRO A 116 11.78 12.12 -11.46
C PRO A 116 11.96 10.91 -10.54
N GLN A 117 11.82 11.06 -9.23
CA GLN A 117 11.93 9.93 -8.28
C GLN A 117 10.81 8.91 -8.48
N VAL A 118 9.60 9.36 -8.82
CA VAL A 118 8.50 8.45 -9.16
C VAL A 118 8.81 7.68 -10.44
N ARG A 119 9.33 8.36 -11.48
CA ARG A 119 9.74 7.68 -12.72
C ARG A 119 10.86 6.66 -12.48
N GLU A 120 11.87 7.00 -11.67
CA GLU A 120 12.94 6.08 -11.28
C GLU A 120 12.39 4.84 -10.58
N MET A 121 11.43 5.01 -9.66
CA MET A 121 10.76 3.90 -8.99
C MET A 121 9.99 3.02 -9.98
N VAL A 122 9.29 3.62 -10.94
CA VAL A 122 8.58 2.90 -12.00
C VAL A 122 9.54 2.04 -12.82
N GLU A 123 10.64 2.61 -13.30
CA GLU A 123 11.63 1.85 -14.06
C GLU A 123 12.23 0.71 -13.23
N MET A 124 12.60 0.98 -11.98
CA MET A 124 13.14 -0.03 -11.06
C MET A 124 12.20 -1.22 -10.89
N ILE A 125 10.90 -0.98 -10.70
CA ILE A 125 9.93 -2.07 -10.56
C ILE A 125 9.81 -2.84 -11.86
N LEU A 126 9.76 -2.15 -13.01
CA LEU A 126 9.54 -2.78 -14.30
C LEU A 126 10.75 -3.58 -14.81
N GLU A 127 11.94 -3.39 -14.23
CA GLU A 127 13.10 -4.28 -14.48
C GLU A 127 12.79 -5.74 -14.11
N ASP A 128 11.93 -5.97 -13.11
CA ASP A 128 11.50 -7.30 -12.70
C ASP A 128 10.34 -7.87 -13.55
N TYR A 129 9.78 -7.08 -14.48
CA TYR A 129 8.60 -7.43 -15.30
C TYR A 129 8.81 -7.08 -16.80
N PRO A 130 9.60 -7.90 -17.54
CA PRO A 130 9.96 -7.64 -18.94
C PRO A 130 8.80 -7.84 -19.94
#